data_AF-A0A831W3D0-F1
#
_entry.id   AF-A0A831W3D0-F1
#
_cell.length_a   1.000
_cell.length_b   1.000
_cell.length_c   1.000
_cell.angle_alpha   90.00
_cell.angle_beta   90.00
_cell.angle_gamma   90.00
#
_symmetry.space_group_name_H-M   'P 1'
#
loop_
_entity.id
_entity.type
_entity.pdbx_description
1 polymer ?
#
loop_
_entity_poly.entity_id
_entity_poly.type
_entity_poly.pdbx_seq_one_letter_code
_entity_poly.pdbx_strand_id
1 'polypeptide(L)'
;MSDITFFGETTFRNTRRKFGIKRDDRRRHFYTVGKTGMGKTVLLENMAIQDIQSGEGMGFIDPHGEASDNLLNFVPADRIKDVVYINPADMEYPIAFNVMEEVDPEHRHLVASGLMSVFKKIWPDVWSARMEYILNNTILALLEYPGSTLLGVNRMLSDPSY
;
A
#
# COMPACT_ATOMS: atom_id res chain seq x y z
N MET A 1 1.11 -9.09 29.17
CA MET A 1 1.60 -10.31 28.49
C MET A 1 2.63 -9.87 27.46
N SER A 2 3.75 -10.58 27.31
CA SER A 2 4.85 -10.14 26.45
C SER A 2 4.41 -10.11 24.98
N ASP A 3 4.30 -8.91 24.44
CA ASP A 3 3.85 -8.58 23.09
C ASP A 3 4.96 -8.92 22.06
N ILE A 4 5.12 -10.22 21.77
CA ILE A 4 6.18 -10.76 20.91
C ILE A 4 5.55 -11.36 19.65
N THR A 5 5.98 -10.89 18.49
CA THR A 5 5.69 -11.54 17.21
C THR A 5 6.76 -12.61 16.98
N PHE A 6 6.37 -13.88 17.02
CA PHE A 6 7.29 -15.02 16.81
C PHE A 6 7.58 -15.21 15.33
N PHE A 7 8.83 -15.48 14.97
CA PHE A 7 9.17 -15.69 13.56
C PHE A 7 10.23 -16.78 13.35
N GLY A 8 10.64 -17.45 14.42
CA GLY A 8 11.62 -18.54 14.34
C GLY A 8 11.58 -19.47 15.55
N GLU A 9 12.22 -20.61 15.38
CA GLU A 9 12.47 -21.60 16.43
C GLU A 9 13.97 -21.92 16.44
N THR A 10 14.57 -21.97 17.62
CA THR A 10 15.94 -22.42 17.82
C THR A 10 15.94 -23.77 18.53
N THR A 11 16.94 -24.60 18.25
CA THR A 11 17.15 -25.87 18.95
C THR A 11 18.47 -25.76 19.71
N PHE A 12 18.41 -25.30 20.97
CA PHE A 12 19.57 -25.22 21.83
C PHE A 12 19.53 -26.36 22.85
N ARG A 13 20.56 -27.22 22.85
CA ARG A 13 20.65 -28.39 23.76
C ARG A 13 19.40 -29.27 23.74
N ASN A 14 18.94 -29.64 22.55
CA ASN A 14 17.70 -30.41 22.32
C ASN A 14 16.41 -29.77 22.88
N THR A 15 16.45 -28.49 23.26
CA THR A 15 15.26 -27.74 23.66
C THR A 15 14.85 -26.84 22.51
N ARG A 16 13.64 -27.07 21.99
CA ARG A 16 13.01 -26.19 21.00
C ARG A 16 12.46 -24.97 21.71
N ARG A 17 12.91 -23.79 21.28
CA ARG A 17 12.46 -22.52 21.83
C ARG A 17 12.07 -21.58 20.71
N LYS A 18 10.82 -21.14 20.70
CA LYS A 18 10.36 -20.08 19.81
C LYS A 18 11.00 -18.76 20.21
N PHE A 19 11.37 -17.97 19.21
CA PHE A 19 11.86 -16.61 19.40
C PHE A 19 11.22 -15.67 18.37
N GLY A 20 11.29 -14.39 18.69
CA GLY A 20 10.55 -13.35 17.98
C GLY A 20 11.08 -11.97 18.29
N ILE A 21 10.37 -10.96 17.80
CA ILE A 21 10.66 -9.54 18.03
C ILE A 21 9.61 -8.98 18.99
N LYS A 22 10.05 -8.19 19.97
CA LYS A 22 9.12 -7.46 20.84
C LYS A 22 8.46 -6.35 20.04
N ARG A 23 7.21 -6.00 20.38
CA ARG A 23 6.49 -4.91 19.73
C ARG A 23 7.25 -3.58 19.75
N ASP A 24 7.94 -3.26 20.85
CA ASP A 24 8.75 -2.03 20.94
C ASP A 24 9.91 -2.01 19.93
N ASP A 25 10.57 -3.16 19.75
CA ASP A 25 11.65 -3.29 18.78
C ASP A 25 11.10 -3.25 17.35
N ARG A 26 9.95 -3.91 17.09
CA ARG A 26 9.31 -3.95 15.76
C ARG A 26 8.84 -2.57 15.29
N ARG A 27 8.48 -1.65 16.20
CA ARG A 27 8.16 -0.25 15.86
C ARG A 27 9.31 0.50 15.20
N ARG A 28 10.55 0.03 15.36
CA ARG A 28 11.76 0.61 14.73
C ARG A 28 12.03 0.06 13.33
N HIS A 29 11.02 -0.55 12.72
CA HIS A 29 11.05 -1.24 11.43
C HIS A 29 11.79 -2.58 11.44
N PHE A 30 11.47 -3.41 10.46
CA PHE A 30 12.05 -4.73 10.27
C PHE A 30 12.49 -4.85 8.81
N TYR A 31 13.72 -5.32 8.58
CA TYR A 31 14.28 -5.46 7.24
C TYR A 31 14.70 -6.90 7.00
N THR A 32 14.05 -7.56 6.04
CA THR A 32 14.29 -8.97 5.69
C THR A 32 15.03 -9.06 4.36
N VAL A 33 16.20 -9.70 4.37
CA VAL A 33 17.04 -9.86 3.16
C VAL A 33 17.27 -11.34 2.86
N GLY A 34 17.26 -11.69 1.59
CA GLY A 34 17.48 -13.06 1.11
C GLY A 34 17.15 -13.19 -0.37
N LYS A 35 17.68 -14.23 -1.03
CA LYS A 35 17.34 -14.55 -2.42
C LYS A 35 15.89 -15.08 -2.54
N THR A 36 15.37 -15.19 -3.75
CA THR A 36 14.11 -15.89 -4.02
C THR A 36 14.18 -17.32 -3.49
N GLY A 37 13.08 -17.83 -2.91
CA GLY A 37 13.02 -19.16 -2.31
C GLY A 37 13.59 -19.28 -0.89
N MET A 38 14.16 -18.22 -0.31
CA MET A 38 14.72 -18.25 1.06
C MET A 38 13.67 -18.05 2.17
N GLY A 39 12.37 -18.12 1.85
CA GLY A 39 11.30 -18.03 2.85
C GLY A 39 10.96 -16.62 3.35
N LYS A 40 11.38 -15.55 2.65
CA LYS A 40 11.06 -14.16 3.05
C LYS A 40 9.55 -13.90 3.12
N THR A 41 8.82 -14.34 2.10
CA THR A 41 7.35 -14.17 2.02
C THR A 41 6.69 -14.93 3.16
N VAL A 42 7.07 -16.19 3.34
CA VAL A 42 6.59 -17.05 4.45
C VAL A 42 6.87 -16.41 5.82
N LEU A 43 8.04 -15.80 6.02
CA LEU A 43 8.35 -15.07 7.27
C LEU A 43 7.35 -13.92 7.51
N LEU A 44 7.13 -13.08 6.49
CA LEU A 44 6.23 -11.93 6.58
C LEU A 44 4.76 -12.35 6.73
N GLU A 45 4.33 -13.39 6.03
CA GLU A 45 2.99 -13.98 6.17
C GLU A 45 2.75 -14.49 7.59
N ASN A 46 3.69 -15.25 8.15
CA ASN A 46 3.55 -15.75 9.53
C ASN A 46 3.47 -14.62 10.56
N MET A 47 4.20 -13.52 10.34
CA MET A 47 4.10 -12.33 11.18
C MET A 47 2.74 -11.63 11.00
N ALA A 48 2.27 -11.49 9.76
CA ALA A 48 0.98 -10.90 9.42
C ALA A 48 -0.19 -11.70 10.02
N ILE A 49 -0.17 -13.03 9.92
CA ILE A 49 -1.19 -13.91 10.51
C ILE A 49 -1.30 -13.69 12.02
N GLN A 50 -0.17 -13.54 12.71
CA GLN A 50 -0.17 -13.23 14.14
C GLN A 50 -0.82 -11.89 14.44
N ASP A 51 -0.59 -10.86 13.63
CA ASP A 51 -1.22 -9.55 13.80
C ASP A 51 -2.74 -9.63 13.56
N ILE A 52 -3.14 -10.27 12.46
CA ILE A 52 -4.56 -10.50 12.11
C ILE A 52 -5.29 -11.20 13.25
N GLN A 53 -4.72 -12.31 13.76
CA GLN A 53 -5.30 -13.10 14.84
C GLN A 53 -5.27 -12.40 16.20
N SER A 54 -4.32 -11.49 16.41
CA SER A 54 -4.23 -10.68 17.62
C SER A 54 -5.14 -9.46 17.61
N GLY A 55 -5.91 -9.24 16.53
CA GLY A 55 -6.79 -8.08 16.41
C GLY A 55 -6.06 -6.79 16.03
N GLU A 56 -4.80 -6.87 15.61
CA GLU A 56 -3.99 -5.70 15.26
C GLU A 56 -4.32 -5.23 13.83
N GLY A 57 -4.20 -3.92 13.61
CA GLY A 57 -4.34 -3.32 12.28
C GLY A 57 -3.03 -3.43 11.49
N MET A 58 -3.11 -3.85 10.23
CA MET A 58 -1.93 -3.98 9.37
C MET A 58 -2.27 -3.76 7.89
N GLY A 59 -1.27 -3.37 7.11
CA GLY A 59 -1.33 -3.34 5.65
C GLY A 59 -0.33 -4.33 5.06
N PHE A 60 -0.73 -5.05 4.02
CA PHE A 60 0.13 -5.98 3.29
C PHE A 60 0.09 -5.66 1.81
N ILE A 61 1.25 -5.41 1.21
CA ILE A 61 1.39 -5.09 -0.22
C ILE A 61 2.15 -6.23 -0.88
N ASP A 62 1.49 -6.94 -1.79
CA ASP A 62 2.06 -8.04 -2.54
C ASP A 62 1.96 -7.78 -4.05
N PRO A 63 3.09 -7.57 -4.75
CA PRO A 63 3.11 -7.44 -6.20
C PRO A 63 2.63 -8.69 -6.96
N HIS A 64 2.67 -9.87 -6.34
CA HIS A 64 2.30 -11.14 -6.97
C HIS A 64 0.88 -11.63 -6.64
N GLY A 65 0.29 -11.13 -5.54
CA GLY A 65 -1.08 -11.41 -5.11
C GLY A 65 -1.29 -12.72 -4.35
N GLU A 66 -0.42 -13.71 -4.48
CA GLU A 66 -0.55 -15.02 -3.81
C GLU A 66 -0.55 -14.88 -2.28
N ALA A 67 0.35 -14.07 -1.73
CA ALA A 67 0.48 -13.93 -0.28
C ALA A 67 -0.69 -13.14 0.32
N SER A 68 -1.16 -12.09 -0.37
CA SER A 68 -2.31 -11.32 0.10
C SER A 68 -3.61 -12.14 0.07
N ASP A 69 -3.81 -12.96 -0.96
CA ASP A 69 -4.95 -13.88 -1.04
C ASP A 69 -4.89 -14.94 0.07
N ASN A 70 -3.72 -15.56 0.28
CA ASN A 70 -3.52 -16.53 1.35
C ASN A 70 -3.85 -15.98 2.74
N LEU A 71 -3.51 -14.71 3.02
CA LEU A 71 -3.78 -14.06 4.30
C LEU A 71 -5.28 -13.92 4.61
N LEU A 72 -6.15 -13.83 3.59
CA LEU A 72 -7.60 -13.73 3.79
C LEU A 72 -8.16 -14.97 4.52
N ASN A 73 -7.56 -16.13 4.33
CA ASN A 73 -7.95 -17.37 5.01
C ASN A 73 -7.71 -17.35 6.53
N PHE A 74 -6.92 -16.40 7.03
CA PHE A 74 -6.59 -16.26 8.44
C PHE A 74 -7.37 -15.16 9.15
N VAL A 75 -8.23 -14.43 8.42
CA VAL A 75 -9.08 -13.39 8.98
C VAL A 75 -10.19 -14.03 9.84
N PRO A 76 -10.32 -13.65 11.13
CA PRO A 76 -11.41 -14.10 11.98
C PRO A 76 -12.78 -13.67 11.43
N ALA A 77 -13.79 -14.54 11.56
CA ALA A 77 -15.12 -14.30 11.00
C ALA A 77 -15.77 -13.00 11.50
N ASP A 78 -15.51 -12.62 12.74
CA ASP A 78 -15.97 -11.38 13.37
C ASP A 78 -15.32 -10.11 12.80
N ARG A 79 -14.19 -10.25 12.09
CA ARG A 79 -13.41 -9.15 11.50
C ARG A 79 -13.49 -9.04 9.99
N ILE A 80 -14.27 -9.89 9.31
CA ILE A 80 -14.41 -9.86 7.84
C ILE A 80 -14.80 -8.46 7.35
N LYS A 81 -15.63 -7.73 8.09
CA LYS A 81 -16.08 -6.37 7.75
C LYS A 81 -14.99 -5.30 7.89
N ASP A 82 -13.89 -5.61 8.55
CA ASP A 82 -12.75 -4.70 8.73
C ASP A 82 -11.73 -4.82 7.59
N VAL A 83 -11.91 -5.79 6.68
CA VAL A 83 -10.95 -6.10 5.63
C VAL A 83 -11.27 -5.36 4.35
N VAL A 84 -10.27 -4.65 3.83
CA VAL A 84 -10.30 -4.05 2.49
C VAL A 84 -9.26 -4.74 1.64
N TYR A 85 -9.73 -5.54 0.67
CA TYR A 85 -8.86 -6.23 -0.28
C TYR A 85 -8.87 -5.48 -1.62
N ILE A 86 -7.75 -4.84 -1.96
CA ILE A 86 -7.60 -4.08 -3.21
C ILE A 86 -6.81 -4.91 -4.21
N ASN A 87 -7.48 -5.40 -5.25
CA ASN A 87 -6.83 -6.01 -6.41
C ASN A 87 -7.10 -5.15 -7.66
N PRO A 88 -6.10 -4.40 -8.17
CA PRO A 88 -6.26 -3.57 -9.36
C PRO A 88 -6.59 -4.34 -10.65
N ALA A 89 -6.39 -5.66 -10.68
CA ALA A 89 -6.73 -6.53 -11.81
C ALA A 89 -8.15 -7.13 -11.70
N ASP A 90 -8.83 -6.96 -10.56
CA ASP A 90 -10.21 -7.43 -10.38
C ASP A 90 -11.20 -6.47 -11.05
N MET A 91 -11.86 -6.98 -12.09
CA MET A 91 -12.87 -6.25 -12.86
C MET A 91 -14.29 -6.56 -12.41
N GLU A 92 -14.51 -7.61 -11.61
CA GLU A 92 -15.82 -7.98 -11.10
C GLU A 92 -16.17 -7.17 -9.85
N TYR A 93 -15.19 -6.97 -8.96
CA TYR A 93 -15.34 -6.22 -7.71
C TYR A 93 -14.27 -5.12 -7.54
N PRO A 94 -14.16 -4.17 -8.49
CA PRO A 94 -13.16 -3.12 -8.42
C PRO A 94 -13.43 -2.17 -7.25
N ILE A 95 -12.37 -1.84 -6.49
CA ILE A 95 -12.42 -0.78 -5.49
C ILE A 95 -12.06 0.55 -6.15
N ALA A 96 -13.00 1.49 -6.14
CA ALA A 96 -12.77 2.84 -6.61
C ALA A 96 -11.88 3.61 -5.63
N PHE A 97 -10.85 4.28 -6.15
CA PHE A 97 -9.97 5.13 -5.37
C PHE A 97 -9.66 6.40 -6.17
N ASN A 98 -10.11 7.54 -5.68
CA ASN A 98 -9.79 8.84 -6.26
C ASN A 98 -8.77 9.56 -5.37
N VAL A 99 -7.53 9.67 -5.85
CA VAL A 99 -6.43 10.36 -5.15
C VAL A 99 -6.72 11.85 -4.91
N MET A 100 -7.68 12.42 -5.65
CA MET A 100 -8.04 13.83 -5.61
C MET A 100 -9.26 14.12 -4.73
N GLU A 101 -9.88 13.09 -4.15
CA GLU A 101 -11.10 13.19 -3.36
C GLU A 101 -10.85 13.86 -2.01
N GLU A 102 -11.64 14.89 -1.71
CA GLU A 102 -11.68 15.59 -0.41
C GLU A 102 -10.32 16.01 0.17
N VAL A 103 -9.38 16.43 -0.70
CA VAL A 103 -8.06 16.86 -0.26
C VAL A 103 -8.11 18.27 0.35
N ASP A 104 -7.75 18.35 1.64
CA ASP A 104 -7.60 19.61 2.37
C ASP A 104 -6.70 20.59 1.59
N PRO A 105 -7.06 21.88 1.51
CA PRO A 105 -6.29 22.89 0.78
C PRO A 105 -4.80 22.90 1.13
N GLU A 106 -4.47 22.70 2.41
CA GLU A 106 -3.09 22.65 2.91
C GLU A 106 -2.29 21.48 2.33
N HIS A 107 -2.93 20.37 1.95
CA HIS A 107 -2.27 19.15 1.47
C HIS A 107 -2.29 19.01 -0.07
N ARG A 108 -3.02 19.85 -0.80
CA ARG A 108 -3.16 19.75 -2.27
C ARG A 108 -1.82 19.75 -3.00
N HIS A 109 -0.88 20.58 -2.56
CA HIS A 109 0.45 20.65 -3.15
C HIS A 109 1.25 19.34 -2.97
N LEU A 110 1.07 18.64 -1.84
CA LEU A 110 1.69 17.33 -1.59
C LEU A 110 1.10 16.27 -2.52
N VAL A 111 -0.23 16.28 -2.70
CA VAL A 111 -0.92 15.35 -3.61
C VAL A 111 -0.48 15.59 -5.05
N ALA A 112 -0.44 16.86 -5.51
CA ALA A 112 0.04 17.21 -6.84
C ALA A 112 1.49 16.77 -7.07
N SER A 113 2.39 17.07 -6.13
CA SER A 113 3.80 16.65 -6.18
C SER A 113 3.95 15.13 -6.19
N GLY A 114 3.14 14.42 -5.40
CA GLY A 114 3.08 12.96 -5.36
C GLY A 114 2.67 12.37 -6.70
N LEU A 115 1.57 12.85 -7.29
CA LEU A 115 1.10 12.43 -8.61
C LEU A 115 2.15 12.69 -9.70
N MET A 116 2.77 13.88 -9.71
CA MET A 116 3.85 14.19 -10.63
C MET A 116 5.04 13.24 -10.46
N SER A 117 5.40 12.91 -9.23
CA SER A 117 6.48 11.97 -8.94
C SER A 117 6.17 10.55 -9.41
N VAL A 118 4.92 10.11 -9.28
CA VAL A 118 4.46 8.80 -9.79
C VAL A 118 4.54 8.77 -11.31
N PHE A 119 3.98 9.76 -12.02
CA PHE A 119 4.00 9.80 -13.48
C PHE A 119 5.42 9.86 -14.06
N LYS A 120 6.33 10.61 -13.42
CA LYS A 120 7.76 10.63 -13.80
C LYS A 120 8.44 9.27 -13.66
N LYS A 121 8.09 8.50 -12.63
CA LYS A 121 8.65 7.16 -12.40
C LYS A 121 8.10 6.13 -13.39
N ILE A 122 6.83 6.24 -13.77
CA ILE A 122 6.19 5.32 -14.74
C ILE A 122 6.75 5.53 -16.15
N TRP A 123 6.92 6.79 -16.57
CA TRP A 123 7.42 7.16 -17.89
C TRP A 123 8.74 7.93 -17.79
N PRO A 124 9.86 7.23 -17.50
CA PRO A 124 11.17 7.86 -17.49
C PRO A 124 11.49 8.43 -18.88
N ASP A 125 12.21 9.55 -18.90
CA ASP A 125 12.75 10.19 -20.12
C ASP A 125 11.73 10.79 -21.11
N VAL A 126 10.43 10.75 -20.83
CA VAL A 126 9.37 11.31 -21.70
C VAL A 126 9.02 12.76 -21.35
N TRP A 127 9.60 13.32 -20.28
CA TRP A 127 9.19 14.60 -19.71
C TRP A 127 10.01 15.77 -20.23
N SER A 128 9.32 16.79 -20.72
CA SER A 128 9.88 18.12 -20.90
C SER A 128 9.43 19.06 -19.78
N ALA A 129 10.22 20.08 -19.47
CA ALA A 129 9.87 21.09 -18.47
C ALA A 129 8.48 21.72 -18.72
N ARG A 130 8.10 21.88 -19.99
CA ARG A 130 6.79 22.40 -20.38
C ARG A 130 5.66 21.43 -20.04
N MET A 131 5.82 20.14 -20.33
CA MET A 131 4.81 19.12 -20.03
C MET A 131 4.58 18.99 -18.52
N GLU A 132 5.67 19.02 -17.74
CA GLU A 132 5.58 18.99 -16.28
C GLU A 132 4.83 20.22 -15.75
N TYR A 133 5.16 21.41 -16.25
CA TYR A 133 4.49 22.64 -15.83
C TYR A 133 3.00 22.62 -16.16
N ILE A 134 2.62 22.20 -17.37
CA ILE A 134 1.21 22.11 -17.78
C ILE A 134 0.47 21.11 -16.90
N LEU A 135 0.97 19.87 -16.80
CA LEU A 135 0.29 18.82 -16.04
C LEU A 135 0.17 19.16 -14.55
N ASN A 136 1.21 19.72 -13.95
CA ASN A 136 1.18 20.13 -12.54
C ASN A 136 0.08 21.17 -12.27
N ASN A 137 -0.03 22.19 -13.13
CA ASN A 137 -1.07 23.20 -12.99
C ASN A 137 -2.47 22.63 -13.28
N THR A 138 -2.60 21.70 -14.23
CA THR A 138 -3.86 20.98 -14.46
C THR A 138 -4.29 20.19 -13.22
N ILE A 139 -3.37 19.45 -12.59
CA ILE A 139 -3.67 18.67 -11.37
C ILE A 139 -4.07 19.60 -10.22
N LEU A 140 -3.35 20.72 -10.02
CA LEU A 140 -3.69 21.71 -9.00
C LEU A 140 -5.08 22.32 -9.24
N ALA A 141 -5.40 22.71 -10.46
CA ALA A 141 -6.71 23.26 -10.81
C ALA A 141 -7.84 22.24 -10.53
N LEU A 142 -7.63 20.97 -10.89
CA LEU A 142 -8.59 19.90 -10.60
C LEU A 142 -8.74 19.67 -9.10
N LEU A 143 -7.66 19.71 -8.30
CA LEU A 143 -7.73 19.57 -6.84
C LEU A 143 -8.53 20.71 -6.16
N GLU A 144 -8.64 21.87 -6.80
CA GLU A 144 -9.50 22.96 -6.31
C GLU A 144 -10.97 22.77 -6.70
N TYR A 145 -11.26 22.00 -7.74
CA TYR A 145 -12.61 21.78 -8.26
C TYR A 145 -13.30 20.60 -7.56
N PRO A 146 -14.46 20.80 -6.91
CA PRO A 146 -15.17 19.73 -6.20
C PRO A 146 -15.57 18.57 -7.12
N GLY A 147 -15.40 17.33 -6.64
CA GLY A 147 -15.81 16.13 -7.37
C GLY A 147 -14.97 15.83 -8.62
N SER A 148 -13.81 16.46 -8.77
CA SER A 148 -12.88 16.18 -9.86
C SER A 148 -12.22 14.81 -9.71
N THR A 149 -11.71 14.28 -10.82
CA THR A 149 -10.96 13.03 -10.86
C THR A 149 -9.78 13.18 -11.82
N LEU A 150 -8.84 12.22 -11.79
CA LEU A 150 -7.72 12.18 -12.73
C LEU A 150 -8.16 12.13 -14.20
N LEU A 151 -9.37 11.66 -14.49
CA LEU A 151 -9.93 11.67 -15.84
C LEU A 151 -10.14 13.11 -16.35
N GLY A 152 -10.30 14.08 -15.44
CA GLY A 152 -10.41 15.50 -15.75
C GLY A 152 -9.15 16.06 -16.44
N VAL A 153 -7.98 15.44 -16.26
CA VAL A 153 -6.73 15.91 -16.89
C VAL A 153 -6.86 15.89 -18.42
N ASN A 154 -7.30 14.76 -18.98
CA ASN A 154 -7.49 14.65 -20.42
C ASN A 154 -8.57 15.60 -20.92
N ARG A 155 -9.65 15.77 -20.16
CA ARG A 155 -10.75 16.66 -20.53
C ARG A 155 -10.31 18.13 -20.56
N MET A 156 -9.64 18.63 -19.52
CA MET A 156 -9.10 20.00 -19.48
C MET A 156 -8.15 20.32 -20.64
N LEU A 157 -7.44 19.31 -21.16
CA LEU A 157 -6.46 19.51 -22.23
C LEU A 157 -7.03 19.31 -23.64
N SER A 158 -8.22 18.74 -23.79
CA SER A 158 -8.76 18.34 -25.10
C SER A 158 -10.19 18.78 -25.39
N ASP A 159 -11.00 19.07 -24.37
CA ASP A 159 -12.40 19.49 -24.47
C ASP A 159 -12.50 20.99 -24.17
N PRO A 160 -12.73 21.87 -25.16
CA PRO A 160 -12.83 23.32 -24.95
C PRO A 160 -14.02 23.75 -24.08
N SER A 161 -14.97 22.85 -23.83
CA SER A 161 -16.20 23.13 -23.06
C SER A 161 -16.18 22.61 -21.62
N TYR A 162 -15.12 21.88 -21.25
CA TYR A 162 -14.92 21.33 -19.91
C TYR A 162 -14.24 22.34 -18.99
#